data_AF-A0A937F0E7-F1
#
_entry.id   AF-A0A937F0E7-F1
#
_cell.length_a   1.000
_cell.length_b   1.000
_cell.length_c   1.000
_cell.angle_alpha   90.00
_cell.angle_beta   90.00
_cell.angle_gamma   90.00
#
_symmetry.space_group_name_H-M   'P 1'
#
loop_
_entity.id
_entity.type
_entity.pdbx_description
1 polymer ?
#
loop_
_entity_poly.entity_id
_entity_poly.type
_entity_poly.pdbx_seq_one_letter_code
_entity_poly.pdbx_strand_id
1 'polypeptide(L)'
;MNEPLNEMPKLSQLEPLVSKLNEEQQIQLRQALVRQAIYYVSQRLPPEELDDGHRYGCDRAAEWLENPTAEVAFNVCAWAGGECWDGGVRYSDYPGYFLEPIWVFGATDLDDAARLAAKTAPESNRDAAVEWQLAAVRAIMQGQEPSLESLEVYPE
;
A
#
# COMPACT_ATOMS: atom_id res chain seq x y z
N MET A 1 -9.46 -17.36 -2.63
CA MET A 1 -8.21 -17.96 -3.15
C MET A 1 -7.18 -16.86 -3.16
N ASN A 2 -6.07 -17.01 -2.45
CA ASN A 2 -4.98 -16.05 -2.48
C ASN A 2 -4.17 -16.33 -3.75
N GLU A 3 -4.30 -15.48 -4.76
CA GLU A 3 -3.37 -15.51 -5.90
C GLU A 3 -1.94 -15.26 -5.37
N PRO A 4 -0.97 -16.09 -5.79
CA PRO A 4 0.39 -15.93 -5.32
C PRO A 4 0.93 -14.55 -5.69
N LEU A 5 1.59 -13.87 -4.74
CA LEU A 5 2.35 -12.60 -4.94
C LEU A 5 3.33 -12.64 -6.14
N ASN A 6 3.62 -13.83 -6.68
CA ASN A 6 4.53 -14.06 -7.79
C ASN A 6 3.99 -13.77 -9.19
N GLU A 7 2.69 -13.56 -9.37
CA GLU A 7 2.13 -13.34 -10.71
C GLU A 7 2.19 -11.88 -11.17
N MET A 8 2.31 -10.93 -10.25
CA MET A 8 2.47 -9.52 -10.62
C MET A 8 3.93 -9.20 -11.01
N PRO A 9 4.17 -8.44 -12.08
CA PRO A 9 5.51 -8.03 -12.47
C PRO A 9 6.18 -7.20 -11.36
N LYS A 10 7.52 -7.24 -11.29
CA LYS A 10 8.27 -6.34 -10.40
C LYS A 10 8.25 -4.92 -10.97
N LEU A 11 8.10 -3.91 -10.12
CA LEU A 11 8.10 -2.52 -10.56
C LEU A 11 9.42 -2.16 -11.26
N SER A 12 10.55 -2.65 -10.73
CA SER A 12 11.88 -2.49 -11.31
C SER A 12 12.07 -3.14 -12.69
N GLN A 13 11.26 -4.17 -13.03
CA GLN A 13 11.27 -4.79 -14.35
C GLN A 13 10.47 -3.97 -15.37
N LEU A 14 9.40 -3.31 -14.92
CA LEU A 14 8.54 -2.48 -15.76
C LEU A 14 9.10 -1.07 -15.95
N GLU A 15 9.75 -0.52 -14.92
CA GLU A 15 10.35 0.80 -14.93
C GLU A 15 11.80 0.73 -14.41
N PRO A 16 12.79 0.57 -15.31
CA PRO A 16 14.20 0.49 -14.92
C PRO A 16 14.69 1.71 -14.14
N LEU A 17 14.00 2.86 -14.21
CA LEU A 17 14.32 4.05 -13.43
C LEU A 17 14.20 3.85 -11.92
N VAL A 18 13.42 2.85 -11.45
CA VAL A 18 13.36 2.51 -10.01
C VAL A 18 14.74 2.25 -9.43
N SER A 19 15.61 1.58 -10.19
CA SER A 19 17.01 1.29 -9.79
C SER A 19 17.89 2.54 -9.67
N LYS A 20 17.42 3.71 -10.15
CA LYS A 20 18.16 4.98 -10.16
C LYS A 20 17.67 5.96 -9.08
N LEU A 21 16.62 5.61 -8.33
CA LEU A 21 16.10 6.46 -7.26
C LEU A 21 17.12 6.57 -6.13
N ASN A 22 17.39 7.79 -5.68
CA ASN A 22 18.15 8.01 -4.46
C ASN A 22 17.31 7.67 -3.21
N GLU A 23 17.92 7.66 -2.03
CA GLU A 23 17.24 7.28 -0.78
C GLU A 23 15.97 8.11 -0.49
N GLU A 24 16.02 9.42 -0.72
CA GLU A 24 14.87 10.31 -0.53
C GLU A 24 13.73 9.95 -1.50
N GLN A 25 14.05 9.73 -2.77
CA GLN A 25 13.09 9.34 -3.80
C GLN A 25 12.51 7.94 -3.56
N GLN A 26 13.29 7.03 -2.98
CA GLN A 26 12.80 5.71 -2.57
C GLN A 26 11.77 5.84 -1.43
N ILE A 27 12.02 6.72 -0.45
CA ILE A 27 11.06 7.02 0.61
C ILE A 27 9.79 7.64 0.02
N GLN A 28 9.91 8.64 -0.87
CA GLN A 28 8.78 9.27 -1.55
C GLN A 28 7.94 8.25 -2.34
N LEU A 29 8.59 7.33 -3.05
CA LEU A 29 7.91 6.28 -3.78
C LEU A 29 7.17 5.34 -2.82
N ARG A 30 7.80 4.90 -1.73
CA ARG A 30 7.13 4.09 -0.71
C ARG A 30 5.92 4.80 -0.13
N GLN A 31 6.01 6.09 0.19
CA GLN A 31 4.87 6.89 0.62
C GLN A 31 3.76 6.94 -0.43
N ALA A 32 4.10 7.10 -1.71
CA ALA A 32 3.11 7.07 -2.80
C ALA A 32 2.40 5.71 -2.89
N LEU A 33 3.12 4.60 -2.74
CA LEU A 33 2.55 3.24 -2.72
C LEU A 33 1.62 3.02 -1.53
N VAL A 34 1.98 3.54 -0.36
CA VAL A 34 1.12 3.50 0.84
C VAL A 34 -0.15 4.30 0.63
N ARG A 35 -0.07 5.50 0.04
CA ARG A 35 -1.25 6.30 -0.31
C ARG A 35 -2.17 5.57 -1.28
N GLN A 36 -1.61 4.88 -2.29
CA GLN A 36 -2.40 4.04 -3.19
C GLN A 36 -3.13 2.92 -2.43
N ALA A 37 -2.45 2.26 -1.49
CA ALA A 37 -3.05 1.21 -0.68
C ALA A 37 -4.19 1.73 0.21
N ILE A 38 -3.97 2.86 0.89
CA ILE A 38 -5.02 3.54 1.68
C ILE A 38 -6.21 3.87 0.79
N TYR A 39 -5.97 4.44 -0.41
CA TYR A 39 -7.03 4.77 -1.37
C TYR A 39 -7.92 3.56 -1.66
N TYR A 40 -7.37 2.45 -2.17
CA TYR A 40 -8.20 1.30 -2.54
C TYR A 40 -8.87 0.62 -1.34
N VAL A 41 -8.19 0.55 -0.19
CA VAL A 41 -8.76 -0.04 1.03
C VAL A 41 -9.92 0.82 1.53
N SER A 42 -9.77 2.15 1.52
CA SER A 42 -10.79 3.09 1.98
C SER A 42 -12.12 3.00 1.23
N GLN A 43 -12.07 2.68 -0.07
CA GLN A 43 -13.26 2.48 -0.91
C GLN A 43 -14.10 1.26 -0.50
N ARG A 44 -13.53 0.35 0.31
CA ARG A 44 -14.15 -0.91 0.72
C ARG A 44 -14.46 -0.96 2.21
N LEU A 45 -14.18 0.12 2.93
CA LEU A 45 -14.46 0.22 4.35
C LEU A 45 -15.97 0.25 4.60
N PRO A 46 -16.45 -0.35 5.69
CA PRO A 46 -17.83 -0.14 6.11
C PRO A 46 -18.05 1.34 6.49
N PRO A 47 -19.32 1.79 6.55
CA PRO A 47 -19.67 3.07 7.18
C PRO A 47 -19.03 3.20 8.56
N GLU A 48 -18.70 4.43 8.97
CA GLU A 48 -17.99 4.69 10.23
C GLU A 48 -18.76 4.15 11.45
N GLU A 49 -20.09 4.19 11.41
CA GLU A 49 -20.94 3.69 12.49
C GLU A 49 -20.87 2.17 12.67
N LEU A 50 -20.36 1.46 11.66
CA LEU A 50 -20.15 0.02 11.63
C LEU A 50 -18.67 -0.35 11.70
N ASP A 51 -17.79 0.62 11.98
CA ASP A 51 -16.37 0.37 12.01
C ASP A 51 -15.93 -0.34 13.30
N ASP A 52 -15.71 -1.65 13.18
CA ASP A 52 -15.14 -2.49 14.24
C ASP A 52 -13.63 -2.70 14.02
N GLY A 53 -12.88 -1.61 13.79
CA GLY A 53 -11.42 -1.65 13.62
C GLY A 53 -10.92 -1.82 12.18
N HIS A 54 -11.80 -1.77 11.18
CA HIS A 54 -11.43 -1.89 9.76
C HIS A 54 -10.57 -0.72 9.28
N ARG A 55 -10.72 0.47 9.89
CA ARG A 55 -9.89 1.66 9.56
C ARG A 55 -8.49 1.63 10.13
N TYR A 56 -8.22 0.78 11.12
CA TYR A 56 -6.97 0.83 11.87
C TYR A 56 -5.72 0.72 10.98
N GLY A 57 -5.76 -0.15 9.96
CA GLY A 57 -4.65 -0.29 9.01
C GLY A 57 -4.39 1.00 8.22
N CYS A 58 -5.45 1.68 7.77
CA CYS A 58 -5.35 2.97 7.10
C CYS A 58 -4.86 4.07 8.04
N ASP A 59 -5.34 4.11 9.28
CA ASP A 59 -4.95 5.12 10.27
C ASP A 59 -3.46 5.02 10.62
N ARG A 60 -2.96 3.81 10.87
CA ARG A 60 -1.52 3.59 11.13
C ARG A 60 -0.66 3.89 9.92
N ALA A 61 -1.13 3.57 8.73
CA ALA A 61 -0.43 3.93 7.50
C ALA A 61 -0.39 5.46 7.30
N ALA A 62 -1.47 6.17 7.64
CA ALA A 62 -1.50 7.64 7.63
C ALA A 62 -0.53 8.25 8.66
N GLU A 63 -0.48 7.72 9.88
CA GLU A 63 0.50 8.14 10.89
C GLU A 63 1.94 7.93 10.40
N TRP A 64 2.23 6.80 9.74
CA TRP A 64 3.55 6.53 9.16
C TRP A 64 3.89 7.51 8.03
N LEU A 65 2.91 7.94 7.22
CA LEU A 65 3.14 8.93 6.16
C LEU A 65 3.65 10.27 6.70
N GLU A 66 3.23 10.66 7.91
CA GLU A 66 3.71 11.87 8.59
C GLU A 66 5.14 11.73 9.14
N ASN A 67 5.56 10.51 9.49
CA ASN A 67 6.88 10.22 10.03
C ASN A 67 7.42 8.85 9.56
N PRO A 68 7.94 8.75 8.32
CA PRO A 68 8.20 7.47 7.64
C PRO A 68 9.52 6.83 8.10
N THR A 69 9.58 6.42 9.37
CA THR A 69 10.76 5.80 9.97
C THR A 69 10.66 4.28 9.99
N ALA A 70 11.82 3.61 9.96
CA ALA A 70 11.89 2.15 10.06
C ALA A 70 11.42 1.63 11.43
N GLU A 71 11.61 2.41 12.50
CA GLU A 71 11.16 2.06 13.85
C GLU A 71 9.63 2.02 13.95
N VAL A 72 8.95 3.05 13.43
CA VAL A 72 7.48 3.08 13.37
C VAL A 72 6.98 1.92 12.52
N ALA A 73 7.59 1.69 11.34
CA ALA A 73 7.21 0.59 10.47
C ALA A 73 7.32 -0.77 11.17
N PHE A 74 8.43 -1.03 11.85
CA PHE A 74 8.66 -2.29 12.59
C PHE A 74 7.65 -2.50 13.69
N ASN A 75 7.40 -1.49 14.53
CA ASN A 75 6.48 -1.59 15.66
C ASN A 75 5.05 -1.88 15.19
N VAL A 76 4.59 -1.20 14.15
CA VAL A 76 3.23 -1.41 13.62
C VAL A 76 3.10 -2.78 12.93
N CYS A 77 4.10 -3.20 12.15
CA CYS A 77 4.08 -4.51 11.49
C CYS A 77 4.12 -5.67 12.50
N ALA A 78 4.92 -5.54 13.56
CA ALA A 78 4.99 -6.55 14.62
C ALA A 78 3.63 -6.72 15.33
N TRP A 79 2.94 -5.61 15.59
CA TRP A 79 1.58 -5.62 16.13
C TRP A 79 0.59 -6.28 15.15
N ALA A 80 0.60 -5.87 13.88
CA ALA A 80 -0.32 -6.43 12.86
C ALA A 80 -0.11 -7.94 12.68
N GLY A 81 1.14 -8.41 12.76
CA GLY A 81 1.45 -9.84 12.73
C GLY A 81 0.87 -10.61 13.92
N GLY A 82 0.84 -9.98 15.10
CA GLY A 82 0.17 -10.50 16.29
C GLY A 82 -1.34 -10.64 16.11
N GLU A 83 -2.00 -9.64 15.52
CA GLU A 83 -3.44 -9.68 15.22
C GLU A 83 -3.79 -10.81 14.24
N CYS A 84 -2.96 -11.04 13.22
CA CYS A 84 -3.13 -12.15 12.29
C CYS A 84 -2.93 -13.53 12.94
N TRP A 85 -1.99 -13.67 13.90
CA TRP A 85 -1.64 -14.96 14.54
C TRP A 85 -2.71 -15.45 15.52
N ASP A 86 -3.32 -14.53 16.28
CA ASP A 86 -4.40 -14.87 17.22
C ASP A 86 -5.76 -15.09 16.50
N GLY A 87 -5.77 -15.14 15.16
CA GLY A 87 -6.95 -15.44 14.34
C GLY A 87 -7.96 -14.31 14.22
N GLY A 88 -7.56 -13.05 14.44
CA GLY A 88 -8.49 -11.91 14.58
C GLY A 88 -9.29 -11.92 15.89
N VAL A 89 -9.06 -12.90 16.77
CA VAL A 89 -9.98 -13.23 17.88
C VAL A 89 -9.86 -12.27 19.07
N ARG A 90 -8.86 -11.39 19.14
CA ARG A 90 -8.79 -10.47 20.29
C ARG A 90 -9.78 -9.32 20.20
N TYR A 91 -10.06 -8.78 19.01
CA TYR A 91 -10.95 -7.62 18.94
C TYR A 91 -11.90 -7.53 17.73
N SER A 92 -11.68 -8.23 16.60
CA SER A 92 -12.50 -7.98 15.40
C SER A 92 -12.45 -9.08 14.33
N ASP A 93 -13.60 -9.62 13.93
CA ASP A 93 -13.75 -10.64 12.88
C ASP A 93 -13.74 -10.00 11.47
N TYR A 94 -12.71 -9.19 11.14
CA TYR A 94 -12.61 -8.50 9.85
C TYR A 94 -11.62 -9.15 8.88
N PRO A 95 -11.87 -9.06 7.55
CA PRO A 95 -10.94 -9.49 6.52
C PRO A 95 -9.53 -8.90 6.69
N GLY A 96 -8.50 -9.75 6.70
CA GLY A 96 -7.09 -9.32 6.80
C GLY A 96 -6.64 -8.29 5.74
N TYR A 97 -7.42 -8.13 4.67
CA TYR A 97 -7.27 -7.08 3.67
C TYR A 97 -7.22 -5.65 4.26
N PHE A 98 -7.88 -5.40 5.40
CA PHE A 98 -7.88 -4.06 6.03
C PHE A 98 -6.53 -3.67 6.64
N LEU A 99 -5.62 -4.63 6.80
CA LEU A 99 -4.24 -4.40 7.26
C LEU A 99 -3.24 -4.23 6.11
N GLU A 100 -3.66 -4.39 4.84
CA GLU A 100 -2.76 -4.32 3.69
C GLU A 100 -1.92 -3.03 3.59
N PRO A 101 -2.43 -1.83 3.95
CA PRO A 101 -1.61 -0.62 3.94
C PRO A 101 -0.39 -0.71 4.87
N ILE A 102 -0.48 -1.49 5.95
CA ILE A 102 0.62 -1.74 6.88
C ILE A 102 1.73 -2.55 6.20
N TRP A 103 1.35 -3.59 5.47
CA TRP A 103 2.31 -4.46 4.77
C TRP A 103 3.07 -3.71 3.68
N VAL A 104 2.45 -2.72 3.04
CA VAL A 104 3.10 -1.90 2.01
C VAL A 104 4.28 -1.09 2.57
N PHE A 105 4.12 -0.36 3.67
CA PHE A 105 5.26 0.36 4.24
C PHE A 105 6.23 -0.58 4.98
N GLY A 106 5.76 -1.73 5.46
CA GLY A 106 6.56 -2.78 6.10
C GLY A 106 7.40 -3.63 5.15
N ALA A 107 7.17 -3.53 3.84
CA ALA A 107 7.83 -4.34 2.83
C ALA A 107 9.36 -4.18 2.83
N THR A 108 10.10 -5.25 2.57
CA THR A 108 11.58 -5.22 2.62
C THR A 108 12.21 -4.40 1.50
N ASP A 109 11.54 -4.30 0.35
CA ASP A 109 12.00 -3.51 -0.79
C ASP A 109 10.81 -2.86 -1.55
N LEU A 110 11.14 -2.04 -2.56
CA LEU A 110 10.14 -1.30 -3.35
C LEU A 110 9.34 -2.18 -4.31
N ASP A 111 9.89 -3.31 -4.76
CA ASP A 111 9.16 -4.22 -5.65
C ASP A 111 8.06 -4.95 -4.86
N ASP A 112 8.37 -5.38 -3.64
CA ASP A 112 7.40 -5.99 -2.74
C ASP A 112 6.34 -4.98 -2.30
N ALA A 113 6.75 -3.75 -1.93
CA ALA A 113 5.83 -2.67 -1.60
C ALA A 113 4.85 -2.38 -2.76
N ALA A 114 5.36 -2.31 -3.99
CA ALA A 114 4.56 -2.03 -5.17
C ALA A 114 3.55 -3.14 -5.46
N ARG A 115 3.96 -4.40 -5.29
CA ARG A 115 3.07 -5.55 -5.46
C ARG A 115 1.98 -5.57 -4.41
N LEU A 116 2.32 -5.36 -3.14
CA LEU A 116 1.34 -5.27 -2.06
C LEU A 116 0.36 -4.12 -2.30
N ALA A 117 0.84 -2.95 -2.71
CA ALA A 117 0.00 -1.80 -3.00
C ALA A 117 -0.99 -2.08 -4.14
N ALA A 118 -0.54 -2.62 -5.28
CA ALA A 118 -1.44 -2.91 -6.39
C ALA A 118 -2.39 -4.08 -6.09
N LYS A 119 -2.04 -5.01 -5.20
CA LYS A 119 -2.98 -6.05 -4.70
C LYS A 119 -4.14 -5.50 -3.90
N THR A 120 -4.01 -4.30 -3.33
CA THR A 120 -5.14 -3.68 -2.64
C THR A 120 -6.25 -3.28 -3.61
N ALA A 121 -5.93 -3.06 -4.89
CA ALA A 121 -6.93 -2.76 -5.90
C ALA A 121 -7.85 -3.98 -6.17
N PRO A 122 -9.13 -3.75 -6.52
CA PRO A 122 -9.97 -4.77 -7.14
C PRO A 122 -9.24 -5.41 -8.32
N GLU A 123 -9.50 -6.70 -8.59
CA GLU A 123 -8.81 -7.46 -9.64
C GLU A 123 -8.88 -6.75 -11.01
N SER A 124 -10.04 -6.18 -11.36
CA SER A 124 -10.27 -5.38 -12.57
C SER A 124 -9.41 -4.11 -12.67
N ASN A 125 -8.92 -3.59 -11.55
CA ASN A 125 -8.21 -2.31 -11.46
C ASN A 125 -6.71 -2.49 -11.17
N ARG A 126 -6.20 -3.72 -11.08
CA ARG A 126 -4.78 -3.97 -10.76
C ARG A 126 -3.84 -3.44 -11.82
N ASP A 127 -4.19 -3.58 -13.10
CA ASP A 127 -3.37 -3.05 -14.19
C ASP A 127 -3.30 -1.52 -14.14
N ALA A 128 -4.43 -0.85 -13.90
CA ALA A 128 -4.48 0.60 -13.70
C ALA A 128 -3.67 1.04 -12.46
N ALA A 129 -3.71 0.27 -11.38
CA ALA A 129 -2.89 0.52 -10.19
C ALA A 129 -1.39 0.43 -10.51
N VAL A 130 -0.97 -0.56 -11.32
CA VAL A 130 0.43 -0.70 -11.76
C VAL A 130 0.81 0.45 -12.69
N GLU A 131 -0.02 0.83 -13.66
CA GLU A 131 0.22 1.97 -14.55
C GLU A 131 0.42 3.27 -13.77
N TRP A 132 -0.40 3.49 -12.74
CA TRP A 132 -0.23 4.61 -11.82
C TRP A 132 1.12 4.58 -11.11
N GLN A 133 1.60 3.42 -10.66
CA GLN A 133 2.91 3.30 -10.01
C GLN A 133 4.04 3.70 -10.96
N LEU A 134 3.96 3.32 -12.25
CA LEU A 134 4.93 3.73 -13.26
C LEU A 134 4.91 5.26 -13.47
N ALA A 135 3.72 5.86 -13.49
CA ALA A 135 3.58 7.31 -13.56
C ALA A 135 4.15 8.01 -12.32
N ALA A 136 3.92 7.46 -11.12
CA ALA A 136 4.45 7.98 -9.87
C ALA A 136 5.98 7.95 -9.83
N VAL A 137 6.61 6.86 -10.29
CA VAL A 137 8.08 6.77 -10.41
C VAL A 137 8.61 7.90 -11.29
N ARG A 138 7.97 8.15 -12.43
CA ARG A 138 8.38 9.20 -13.37
C ARG A 138 8.21 10.61 -12.80
N ALA A 139 7.12 10.86 -12.08
CA ALA A 139 6.87 12.13 -11.40
C ALA A 139 7.96 12.40 -10.34
N ILE A 140 8.25 11.42 -9.48
CA ILE A 140 9.28 11.52 -8.42
C ILE A 140 10.67 11.78 -9.01
N MET A 141 11.01 11.08 -10.10
CA MET A 141 12.26 11.31 -10.84
C MET A 141 12.39 12.74 -11.37
N GLN A 142 11.27 13.40 -11.64
CA GLN A 142 11.19 14.79 -12.11
C GLN A 142 11.06 15.80 -10.96
N GLY A 143 11.08 15.35 -9.70
CA GLY A 143 10.87 16.21 -8.52
C GLY A 143 9.42 16.67 -8.36
N GLN A 144 8.47 15.91 -8.88
CA GLN A 144 7.03 16.17 -8.79
C GLN A 144 6.36 15.20 -7.83
N GLU A 145 5.34 15.66 -7.11
CA GLU A 145 4.51 14.81 -6.25
C GLU A 145 3.51 13.99 -7.10
N PRO A 146 3.41 12.67 -6.90
CA PRO A 146 2.42 11.85 -7.58
C PRO A 146 0.98 12.22 -7.17
N SER A 147 0.12 12.53 -8.14
CA SER A 147 -1.30 12.82 -7.89
C SER A 147 -2.14 11.54 -7.77
N LEU A 148 -2.97 11.46 -6.74
CA LEU A 148 -3.96 10.39 -6.56
C LEU A 148 -5.19 10.55 -7.46
N GLU A 149 -5.45 11.74 -8.03
CA GLU A 149 -6.61 11.98 -8.91
C GLU A 149 -6.61 11.06 -10.14
N SER A 150 -5.43 10.61 -10.57
CA SER A 150 -5.27 9.67 -11.68
C SER A 150 -5.66 8.22 -11.34
N LEU A 151 -5.86 7.88 -10.05
CA LEU A 151 -6.46 6.61 -9.62
C LEU A 151 -7.99 6.60 -9.79
N GLU A 152 -8.63 7.78 -9.79
CA GLU A 152 -10.08 7.93 -9.88
C GLU A 152 -10.63 7.79 -11.31
N VAL A 153 -9.77 7.75 -12.33
CA VAL A 153 -10.18 7.82 -13.75
C VAL A 153 -10.66 6.47 -14.31
N TYR A 154 -10.57 5.39 -13.53
CA TYR A 154 -11.01 4.04 -13.95
C TYR A 154 -12.08 3.41 -13.05
N PRO A 155 -13.28 3.99 -12.92
CA PRO A 155 -14.47 3.26 -12.53
C PRO A 155 -15.14 2.71 -13.80
N GLU A 156 -15.15 1.39 -13.98
CA GLU A 156 -16.23 0.75 -14.75
C GLU A 156 -17.42 0.45 -13.84
#